data_AF-A0A7S3VNW6-F1
#
_entry.id   AF-A0A7S3VNW6-F1
#
_cell.length_a   1.000
_cell.length_b   1.000
_cell.length_c   1.000
_cell.angle_alpha   90.00
_cell.angle_beta   90.00
_cell.angle_gamma   90.00
#
_symmetry.space_group_name_H-M   'P 1'
#
loop_
_entity.id
_entity.type
_entity.pdbx_description
1 polymer ?
#
loop_
_entity_poly.entity_id
_entity_poly.type
_entity_poly.pdbx_seq_one_letter_code
_entity_poly.pdbx_strand_id
1 'polypeptide(L)'
;MAHRLCPIARTQEHVYIHTHIHTHTHVQEEDLIGTVVRYMLFSNQEKPGIPVSRTKLNEAILQDLASRNKSTDVRGRNSIPKNVLPKAQHRMLSVFGIEMVALERPESSSKSGSAEHYMLRSALPALLRHAYLRNARSDSRAPDPALATVVLSFIELSGGRVEQGEMWGHLAQLGLQKDEYHPHFQAKPSQAMQKLEAAK
;
A
#
# COMPACT_ATOMS: atom_id res chain seq x y z
N MET A 1 44.72 -62.52 28.42
CA MET A 1 44.24 -61.97 27.13
C MET A 1 43.00 -61.13 27.38
N ALA A 2 43.12 -59.81 27.36
CA ALA A 2 42.00 -58.90 27.53
C ALA A 2 42.19 -57.72 26.58
N HIS A 3 41.42 -57.72 25.48
CA HIS A 3 41.33 -56.60 24.55
C HIS A 3 40.56 -55.46 25.22
N ARG A 4 41.19 -54.29 25.37
CA ARG A 4 40.53 -53.05 25.76
C ARG A 4 40.41 -52.12 24.56
N LEU A 5 39.17 -51.65 24.38
CA LEU A 5 38.68 -50.70 23.39
C LEU A 5 39.37 -49.33 23.54
N CYS A 6 39.62 -48.65 22.41
CA CYS A 6 39.86 -47.21 22.35
C CYS A 6 38.74 -46.54 21.54
N PRO A 7 38.15 -45.42 22.00
CA PRO A 7 37.07 -44.73 21.32
C PRO A 7 37.59 -43.68 20.33
N ILE A 8 36.90 -43.54 19.20
CA ILE A 8 37.10 -42.52 18.18
C ILE A 8 36.50 -41.20 18.68
N ALA A 9 37.34 -40.22 19.01
CA ALA A 9 36.92 -38.84 19.23
C ALA A 9 36.77 -38.14 17.87
N ARG A 10 35.52 -37.84 17.50
CA ARG A 10 35.16 -37.09 16.30
C ARG A 10 35.08 -35.61 16.68
N THR A 11 36.10 -34.83 16.37
CA THR A 11 36.05 -33.37 16.45
C THR A 11 35.15 -32.85 15.32
N GLN A 12 33.94 -32.41 15.67
CA GLN A 12 33.10 -31.60 14.80
C GLN A 12 33.63 -30.17 14.80
N GLU A 13 34.19 -29.73 13.68
CA GLU A 13 34.32 -28.31 13.38
C GLU A 13 32.92 -27.75 13.07
N HIS A 14 32.39 -26.94 14.00
CA HIS A 14 31.17 -26.18 13.78
C HIS A 14 31.49 -24.94 12.96
N VAL A 15 31.21 -24.99 11.66
CA VAL A 15 31.19 -23.82 10.77
C VAL A 15 29.93 -23.01 11.07
N TYR A 16 30.04 -21.97 11.89
CA TYR A 16 29.02 -20.94 12.04
C TYR A 16 29.45 -19.70 11.24
N ILE A 17 28.96 -19.56 10.00
CA ILE A 17 29.15 -18.34 9.24
C ILE A 17 27.82 -17.86 8.63
N HIS A 18 27.44 -16.64 9.02
CA HIS A 18 26.54 -15.69 8.37
C HIS A 18 25.07 -16.03 8.08
N THR A 19 24.19 -15.66 9.01
CA THR A 19 22.77 -15.33 8.71
C THR A 19 22.34 -13.92 9.16
N HIS A 20 23.18 -13.19 9.89
CA HIS A 20 22.79 -11.91 10.51
C HIS A 20 22.83 -10.67 9.60
N ILE A 21 23.48 -10.71 8.43
CA ILE A 21 23.64 -9.52 7.57
C ILE A 21 22.39 -9.29 6.69
N HIS A 22 21.71 -10.34 6.25
CA HIS A 22 20.64 -10.24 5.25
C HIS A 22 19.30 -9.71 5.81
N THR A 23 19.01 -9.98 7.07
CA THR A 23 17.75 -9.55 7.70
C THR A 23 17.74 -8.04 7.96
N HIS A 24 18.86 -7.47 8.39
CA HIS A 24 18.95 -6.04 8.67
C HIS A 24 18.76 -5.23 7.39
N THR A 25 19.39 -5.61 6.27
CA THR A 25 19.28 -4.88 5.00
C THR A 25 17.86 -4.84 4.43
N HIS A 26 17.11 -5.95 4.57
CA HIS A 26 15.72 -6.03 4.10
C HIS A 26 14.78 -5.12 4.91
N VAL A 27 14.94 -5.10 6.23
CA VAL A 27 14.12 -4.26 7.13
C VAL A 27 14.35 -2.77 6.84
N GLN A 28 15.59 -2.34 6.57
CA GLN A 28 15.84 -0.94 6.22
C GLN A 28 15.18 -0.55 4.89
N GLU A 29 15.11 -1.46 3.92
CA GLU A 29 14.50 -1.17 2.62
C GLU A 29 12.99 -0.99 2.74
N GLU A 30 12.30 -1.86 3.48
CA GLU A 30 10.84 -1.75 3.73
C GLU A 30 10.48 -0.47 4.49
N ASP A 31 11.33 -0.03 5.43
CA ASP A 31 11.16 1.24 6.12
C ASP A 31 11.18 2.43 5.15
N LEU A 32 12.15 2.46 4.23
CA LEU A 32 12.28 3.52 3.23
C LEU A 32 11.12 3.49 2.22
N ILE A 33 10.66 2.30 1.82
CA ILE A 33 9.47 2.13 1.00
C ILE A 33 8.25 2.74 1.72
N GLY A 34 8.08 2.41 3.01
CA GLY A 34 7.02 2.98 3.85
C GLY A 34 7.07 4.51 3.93
N THR A 35 8.27 5.09 4.01
CA THR A 35 8.47 6.54 4.00
C THR A 35 8.00 7.18 2.69
N VAL A 36 8.35 6.60 1.53
CA VAL A 36 7.88 7.10 0.22
C VAL A 36 6.36 6.99 0.09
N VAL A 37 5.78 5.84 0.47
CA VAL A 37 4.33 5.62 0.40
C VAL A 37 3.58 6.64 1.26
N ARG A 38 4.01 6.83 2.50
CA ARG A 38 3.41 7.85 3.40
C ARG A 38 3.52 9.25 2.80
N TYR A 39 4.69 9.62 2.29
CA TYR A 39 4.90 10.94 1.68
C TYR A 39 3.93 11.19 0.52
N MET A 40 3.78 10.22 -0.39
CA MET A 40 2.87 10.33 -1.53
C MET A 40 1.40 10.43 -1.10
N LEU A 41 0.97 9.61 -0.13
CA LEU A 41 -0.40 9.65 0.39
C LEU A 41 -0.73 10.99 1.04
N PHE A 42 0.16 11.50 1.90
CA PHE A 42 -0.07 12.78 2.57
C PHE A 42 0.04 13.97 1.61
N SER A 43 0.98 13.95 0.67
CA SER A 43 1.08 14.99 -0.37
C SER A 43 -0.21 15.07 -1.20
N ASN A 44 -0.78 13.92 -1.56
CA ASN A 44 -2.03 13.87 -2.30
C ASN A 44 -3.25 14.26 -1.45
N GLN A 45 -3.21 14.04 -0.13
CA GLN A 45 -4.27 14.48 0.79
C GLN A 45 -4.26 16.01 0.96
N GLU A 46 -3.08 16.62 1.12
CA GLU A 46 -2.94 18.07 1.26
C GLU A 46 -3.30 18.80 -0.04
N LYS A 47 -2.82 18.29 -1.18
CA LYS A 47 -2.97 18.93 -2.50
C LYS A 47 -3.29 17.87 -3.57
N PRO A 48 -4.57 17.46 -3.68
CA PRO A 48 -4.96 16.41 -4.61
C PRO A 48 -4.69 16.83 -6.05
N GLY A 49 -4.11 15.92 -6.84
CA GLY A 49 -3.86 16.13 -8.27
C GLY A 49 -2.59 16.93 -8.59
N ILE A 50 -1.80 17.37 -7.60
CA ILE A 50 -0.51 18.00 -7.85
C ILE A 50 0.60 16.94 -7.91
N PRO A 51 1.38 16.87 -9.01
CA PRO A 51 2.52 15.96 -9.09
C PRO A 51 3.61 16.27 -8.06
N VAL A 52 4.21 15.22 -7.50
CA VAL A 52 5.34 15.28 -6.56
C VAL A 52 6.64 15.05 -7.32
N SER A 53 7.62 15.95 -7.17
CA SER A 53 8.92 15.79 -7.85
C SER A 53 9.75 14.65 -7.24
N ARG A 54 10.54 13.97 -8.08
CA ARG A 54 11.49 12.93 -7.67
C ARG A 54 12.50 13.45 -6.65
N THR A 55 12.92 14.71 -6.79
CA THR A 55 13.81 15.39 -5.83
C THR A 55 13.22 15.43 -4.43
N LYS A 56 11.94 15.77 -4.27
CA LYS A 56 11.26 15.78 -2.96
C LYS A 56 11.15 14.40 -2.34
N LEU A 57 10.90 13.36 -3.15
CA LEU A 57 10.88 11.99 -2.66
C LEU A 57 12.26 11.55 -2.17
N ASN A 58 13.31 11.92 -2.91
CA ASN A 58 14.69 11.64 -2.50
C ASN A 58 15.05 12.38 -1.21
N GLU A 59 14.66 13.65 -1.08
CA GLU A 59 14.85 14.44 0.14
C GLU A 59 14.13 13.80 1.35
N ALA A 60 12.89 13.33 1.18
CA ALA A 60 12.14 12.65 2.24
C ALA A 60 12.84 11.36 2.71
N ILE A 61 13.38 10.58 1.78
CA ILE A 61 14.19 9.38 2.10
C ILE A 61 15.45 9.78 2.87
N LEU A 62 16.17 10.80 2.41
CA LEU A 62 17.40 11.28 3.05
C LEU A 62 17.14 11.84 4.45
N GLN A 63 16.02 12.55 4.63
CA GLN A 63 15.59 13.08 5.92
C GLN A 63 15.27 11.96 6.90
N ASP A 64 14.52 10.94 6.48
CA ASP A 64 14.21 9.77 7.33
C ASP A 64 15.48 8.99 7.71
N LEU A 65 16.44 8.84 6.79
CA LEU A 65 17.73 8.25 7.08
C LEU A 65 18.54 9.07 8.09
N ALA A 66 18.54 10.40 7.96
CA ALA A 66 19.21 11.31 8.88
C ALA A 66 18.59 11.27 10.28
N SER A 67 17.26 11.30 10.39
CA SER A 67 16.53 11.26 11.67
C SER A 67 16.74 9.97 12.45
N ARG A 68 17.09 8.87 11.78
CA ARG A 68 17.30 7.57 12.42
C ARG A 68 18.72 7.36 12.97
N ASN A 69 19.60 8.36 12.90
CA ASN A 69 21.02 8.27 13.30
C ASN A 69 21.72 7.03 12.70
N LYS A 70 21.25 6.51 11.57
CA LYS A 70 21.87 5.38 10.89
C LYS A 70 23.09 5.92 10.17
N SER A 71 24.26 5.65 10.74
CA SER A 71 25.58 5.85 10.12
C SER A 71 25.62 5.12 8.78
N THR A 72 25.17 5.79 7.72
CA THR A 72 25.38 5.36 6.35
C THR A 72 26.59 6.12 5.87
N ASP A 73 27.65 5.35 5.63
CA ASP A 73 28.92 5.76 5.08
C ASP A 73 28.69 6.79 3.95
N VAL A 74 29.50 7.84 3.89
CA VAL A 74 29.25 9.05 3.06
C VAL A 74 29.09 8.72 1.56
N ARG A 75 29.55 7.55 1.11
CA ARG A 75 29.36 7.03 -0.27
C ARG A 75 27.97 6.42 -0.52
N GLY A 76 27.26 5.98 0.52
CA GLY A 76 25.92 5.38 0.45
C GLY A 76 24.76 6.37 0.47
N ARG A 77 24.96 7.61 0.97
CA ARG A 77 23.93 8.66 0.95
C ARG A 77 23.51 9.06 -0.47
N ASN A 78 24.42 8.95 -1.43
CA ASN A 78 24.15 9.31 -2.83
C ASN A 78 23.55 8.14 -3.63
N SER A 79 23.45 6.97 -3.03
CA SER A 79 22.80 5.80 -3.63
C SER A 79 21.56 5.45 -2.82
N ILE A 80 20.53 6.30 -2.89
CA ILE A 80 19.16 5.86 -2.60
C ILE A 80 18.98 4.54 -3.37
N PRO A 81 18.55 3.44 -2.73
CA PRO A 81 18.49 2.17 -3.43
C PRO A 81 17.57 2.38 -4.64
N LYS A 82 18.11 2.18 -5.84
CA LYS A 82 17.40 2.41 -7.12
C LYS A 82 16.05 1.66 -7.17
N ASN A 83 15.90 0.68 -6.30
CA ASN A 83 14.75 -0.21 -6.17
C ASN A 83 13.66 0.32 -5.24
N VAL A 84 13.89 1.34 -4.39
CA VAL A 84 12.88 1.84 -3.45
C VAL A 84 11.65 2.39 -4.18
N LEU A 85 11.84 3.23 -5.19
CA LEU A 85 10.72 3.84 -5.92
C LEU A 85 9.89 2.81 -6.70
N PRO A 86 10.48 1.91 -7.51
CA PRO A 86 9.73 0.81 -8.13
C PRO A 86 8.98 -0.07 -7.12
N LYS A 87 9.60 -0.40 -5.98
CA LYS A 87 8.95 -1.18 -4.92
C LYS A 87 7.81 -0.39 -4.25
N ALA A 88 7.97 0.90 -4.05
CA ALA A 88 6.92 1.77 -3.53
C ALA A 88 5.75 1.89 -4.50
N GLN A 89 5.99 1.97 -5.81
CA GLN A 89 4.94 1.91 -6.84
C GLN A 89 4.18 0.59 -6.75
N HIS A 90 4.88 -0.54 -6.60
CA HIS A 90 4.26 -1.84 -6.43
C HIS A 90 3.45 -1.95 -5.13
N ARG A 91 3.96 -1.43 -4.00
CA ARG A 91 3.22 -1.39 -2.73
C ARG A 91 1.98 -0.52 -2.81
N MET A 92 2.07 0.64 -3.46
CA MET A 92 0.91 1.51 -3.71
C MET A 92 -0.19 0.78 -4.49
N LEU A 93 0.20 0.03 -5.52
CA LEU A 93 -0.76 -0.74 -6.32
C LEU A 93 -1.34 -1.93 -5.55
N SER A 94 -0.49 -2.75 -4.95
CA SER A 94 -0.89 -4.01 -4.30
C SER A 94 -1.67 -3.82 -3.00
N VAL A 95 -1.35 -2.78 -2.22
CA VAL A 95 -1.97 -2.55 -0.90
C VAL A 95 -3.14 -1.59 -1.00
N PHE A 96 -3.00 -0.51 -1.78
CA PHE A 96 -3.98 0.58 -1.80
C PHE A 96 -4.85 0.61 -3.07
N GLY A 97 -4.53 -0.18 -4.10
CA GLY A 97 -5.22 -0.09 -5.39
C GLY A 97 -5.01 1.26 -6.07
N ILE A 98 -3.88 1.92 -5.81
CA ILE A 98 -3.52 3.23 -6.36
C ILE A 98 -2.20 3.08 -7.12
N GLU A 99 -2.19 3.54 -8.36
CA GLU A 99 -0.99 3.62 -9.18
C GLU A 99 -0.23 4.92 -8.87
N MET A 100 1.05 4.79 -8.56
CA MET A 100 2.00 5.91 -8.56
C MET A 100 2.60 6.02 -9.96
N VAL A 101 2.03 6.89 -10.79
CA VAL A 101 2.39 7.08 -12.20
C VAL A 101 3.53 8.08 -12.31
N ALA A 102 4.59 7.69 -13.03
CA ALA A 102 5.69 8.58 -13.35
C ALA A 102 5.29 9.45 -14.57
N LEU A 103 5.42 10.77 -14.43
CA LEU A 103 5.14 11.75 -15.47
C LEU A 103 6.45 12.28 -16.04
N GLU A 104 6.63 12.13 -17.34
CA GLU A 104 7.67 12.83 -18.08
C GLU A 104 7.20 14.24 -18.41
N ARG A 105 8.08 15.22 -18.30
CA ARG A 105 7.76 16.59 -18.70
C ARG A 105 7.82 16.65 -20.23
N PRO A 106 6.74 17.03 -20.94
CA PRO A 106 6.87 17.40 -22.34
C PRO A 106 7.70 18.70 -22.37
N GLU A 107 8.67 18.79 -23.28
CA GLU A 107 9.54 19.94 -23.56
C GLU A 107 10.77 20.16 -22.63
N SER A 108 11.92 19.55 -22.99
CA SER A 108 13.13 20.26 -23.47
C SER A 108 14.37 19.33 -23.51
N SER A 109 14.77 19.01 -24.74
CA SER A 109 16.11 18.68 -25.27
C SER A 109 17.36 18.54 -24.38
N SER A 110 17.28 17.93 -23.18
CA SER A 110 18.45 17.48 -22.43
C SER A 110 18.45 15.95 -22.33
N LYS A 111 19.52 15.35 -22.85
CA LYS A 111 19.76 13.90 -22.89
C LYS A 111 19.97 13.36 -21.47
N SER A 112 18.90 13.11 -20.71
CA SER A 112 18.91 12.26 -19.50
C SER A 112 17.48 11.93 -19.08
N GLY A 113 16.94 10.83 -19.63
CA GLY A 113 15.57 10.35 -19.38
C GLY A 113 15.34 9.83 -17.96
N SER A 114 14.88 10.71 -17.08
CA SER A 114 14.38 10.35 -15.75
C SER A 114 13.07 11.08 -15.52
N ALA A 115 11.96 10.35 -15.37
CA ALA A 115 10.68 10.92 -14.96
C ALA A 115 10.87 11.81 -13.73
N GLU A 116 10.57 13.10 -13.89
CA GLU A 116 10.85 14.09 -12.86
C GLU A 116 9.75 14.18 -11.81
N HIS A 117 8.54 13.69 -12.13
CA HIS A 117 7.36 13.86 -11.28
C HIS A 117 6.54 12.57 -11.16
N TYR A 118 5.83 12.44 -10.05
CA TYR A 118 4.96 11.32 -9.74
C TYR A 118 3.57 11.81 -9.35
N MET A 119 2.53 11.12 -9.81
CA MET A 119 1.14 11.40 -9.44
C MET A 119 0.43 10.11 -9.01
N LEU A 120 -0.49 10.22 -8.05
CA LEU A 120 -1.35 9.12 -7.66
C LEU A 120 -2.60 9.07 -8.54
N ARG A 121 -2.89 7.88 -9.06
CA ARG A 121 -4.07 7.59 -9.87
C ARG A 121 -4.74 6.33 -9.36
N SER A 122 -6.07 6.30 -9.30
CA SER A 122 -6.79 5.06 -8.98
C SER A 122 -6.50 3.99 -10.03
N ALA A 123 -6.12 2.78 -9.59
CA ALA A 123 -5.94 1.61 -10.45
C ALA A 123 -7.28 1.07 -10.99
N LEU A 124 -8.41 1.58 -10.46
CA LEU A 124 -9.73 1.14 -10.88
C LEU A 124 -10.01 1.59 -12.33
N PRO A 125 -10.50 0.68 -13.20
CA PRO A 125 -10.94 1.02 -14.55
C PRO A 125 -11.88 2.23 -14.56
N ALA A 126 -11.78 3.06 -15.59
CA ALA A 126 -12.51 4.33 -15.63
C ALA A 126 -14.02 4.14 -15.44
N LEU A 127 -14.63 3.16 -16.11
CA LEU A 127 -16.04 2.85 -15.98
C LEU A 127 -16.44 2.56 -14.53
N LEU A 128 -15.69 1.70 -13.83
CA LEU A 128 -15.95 1.37 -12.42
C LEU A 128 -15.71 2.58 -11.50
N ARG A 129 -14.65 3.36 -11.77
CA ARG A 129 -14.38 4.59 -11.00
C ARG A 129 -15.51 5.61 -11.16
N HIS A 130 -16.09 5.72 -12.33
CA HIS A 130 -17.20 6.62 -12.58
C HIS A 130 -18.49 6.15 -11.88
N ALA A 131 -18.82 4.86 -12.02
CA ALA A 131 -19.99 4.26 -11.40
C ALA A 131 -19.96 4.32 -9.87
N TYR A 132 -18.81 4.01 -9.26
CA TYR A 132 -18.71 3.88 -7.80
C TYR A 132 -18.09 5.07 -7.09
N LEU A 133 -17.14 5.82 -7.68
CA LEU A 133 -16.42 6.89 -6.97
C LEU A 133 -16.81 8.32 -7.41
N ARG A 134 -17.12 8.55 -8.70
CA ARG A 134 -17.40 9.90 -9.22
C ARG A 134 -18.86 10.32 -9.05
N ASN A 135 -19.81 9.43 -9.34
CA ASN A 135 -21.23 9.76 -9.20
C ASN A 135 -21.67 9.83 -7.72
N ALA A 136 -21.00 9.08 -6.84
CA ALA A 136 -21.34 9.02 -5.41
C ALA A 136 -21.13 10.34 -4.63
N ARG A 137 -20.31 11.28 -5.12
CA ARG A 137 -20.08 12.57 -4.46
C ARG A 137 -20.99 13.70 -4.94
N SER A 138 -21.61 13.57 -6.11
CA SER A 138 -22.40 14.65 -6.72
C SER A 138 -23.87 14.29 -6.93
N ASP A 139 -24.22 13.00 -6.87
CA ASP A 139 -25.58 12.51 -7.05
C ASP A 139 -26.05 11.84 -5.74
N SER A 140 -27.01 12.44 -5.05
CA SER A 140 -27.63 11.88 -3.82
C SER A 140 -28.26 10.50 -4.02
N ARG A 141 -28.43 10.10 -5.28
CA ARG A 141 -28.99 8.82 -5.70
C ARG A 141 -27.94 7.73 -5.89
N ALA A 142 -26.67 8.09 -6.08
CA ALA A 142 -25.60 7.13 -6.27
C ALA A 142 -25.26 6.41 -4.96
N PRO A 143 -24.85 5.12 -5.02
CA PRO A 143 -24.48 4.38 -3.83
C PRO A 143 -23.25 4.97 -3.15
N ASP A 144 -23.17 4.85 -1.83
CA ASP A 144 -21.99 5.32 -1.08
C ASP A 144 -20.74 4.52 -1.49
N PRO A 145 -19.63 5.20 -1.86
CA PRO A 145 -18.46 4.53 -2.43
C PRO A 145 -17.72 3.69 -1.39
N ALA A 146 -17.71 4.14 -0.13
CA ALA A 146 -17.03 3.47 0.96
C ALA A 146 -17.80 2.20 1.33
N LEU A 147 -19.14 2.29 1.45
CA LEU A 147 -19.98 1.12 1.67
C LEU A 147 -19.87 0.10 0.52
N ALA A 148 -19.89 0.57 -0.73
CA ALA A 148 -19.69 -0.30 -1.90
C ALA A 148 -18.38 -1.08 -1.83
N THR A 149 -17.30 -0.39 -1.48
CA THR A 149 -15.96 -0.98 -1.40
C THR A 149 -15.89 -2.05 -0.31
N VAL A 150 -16.46 -1.78 0.87
CA VAL A 150 -16.49 -2.72 1.99
C VAL A 150 -17.31 -3.97 1.63
N VAL A 151 -18.49 -3.79 1.04
CA VAL A 151 -19.37 -4.91 0.63
C VAL A 151 -18.69 -5.77 -0.43
N LEU A 152 -18.08 -5.16 -1.44
CA LEU A 152 -17.31 -5.88 -2.46
C LEU A 152 -16.12 -6.64 -1.86
N SER A 153 -15.45 -6.05 -0.87
CA SER A 153 -14.34 -6.71 -0.16
C SER A 153 -14.80 -7.96 0.58
N PHE A 154 -15.94 -7.92 1.28
CA PHE A 154 -16.49 -9.11 1.93
C PHE A 154 -16.92 -10.19 0.94
N ILE A 155 -17.51 -9.79 -0.20
CA ILE A 155 -17.87 -10.73 -1.27
C ILE A 155 -16.64 -11.43 -1.80
N GLU A 156 -15.58 -10.68 -2.10
CA GLU A 156 -14.32 -11.22 -2.61
C GLU A 156 -13.66 -12.16 -1.60
N LEU A 157 -13.56 -11.74 -0.33
CA LEU A 157 -12.99 -12.55 0.76
C LEU A 157 -13.72 -13.87 0.99
N SER A 158 -15.02 -13.92 0.67
CA SER A 158 -15.86 -15.10 0.85
C SER A 158 -15.93 -15.98 -0.42
N GLY A 159 -15.06 -15.73 -1.40
CA GLY A 159 -15.00 -16.51 -2.64
C GLY A 159 -16.06 -16.11 -3.67
N GLY A 160 -16.46 -14.84 -3.68
CA GLY A 160 -17.36 -14.25 -4.68
C GLY A 160 -18.84 -14.31 -4.33
N ARG A 161 -19.23 -14.84 -3.17
CA ARG A 161 -20.62 -14.87 -2.69
C ARG A 161 -20.68 -14.85 -1.16
N VAL A 162 -21.67 -14.15 -0.62
CA VAL A 162 -21.95 -14.06 0.83
C VAL A 162 -23.45 -14.11 1.03
N GLU A 163 -23.91 -14.83 2.05
CA GLU A 163 -25.32 -14.80 2.43
C GLU A 163 -25.68 -13.45 3.05
N GLN A 164 -26.86 -12.92 2.76
CA GLN A 164 -27.27 -11.60 3.26
C GLN A 164 -27.21 -11.51 4.80
N GLY A 165 -27.56 -12.58 5.52
CA GLY A 165 -27.47 -12.63 6.98
C GLY A 165 -26.04 -12.51 7.49
N GLU A 166 -25.10 -13.22 6.86
CA GLU A 166 -23.67 -13.18 7.18
C GLU A 166 -23.07 -11.81 6.85
N MET A 167 -23.46 -11.21 5.72
CA MET A 167 -23.06 -9.84 5.35
C MET A 167 -23.47 -8.83 6.42
N TRP A 168 -24.71 -8.91 6.93
CA TRP A 168 -25.14 -8.04 8.03
C TRP A 168 -24.40 -8.31 9.33
N GLY A 169 -23.99 -9.56 9.58
CA GLY A 169 -23.09 -9.91 10.69
C GLY A 169 -21.74 -9.21 10.58
N HIS A 170 -21.11 -9.24 9.40
CA HIS A 170 -19.84 -8.55 9.14
C HIS A 170 -19.98 -7.02 9.23
N LEU A 171 -21.06 -6.44 8.68
CA LEU A 171 -21.33 -5.01 8.76
C LEU A 171 -21.62 -4.55 10.20
N ALA A 172 -22.30 -5.38 11.00
CA ALA A 172 -22.55 -5.09 12.41
C ALA A 172 -21.25 -4.98 13.22
N GLN A 173 -20.22 -5.77 12.89
CA GLN A 173 -18.89 -5.65 13.51
C GLN A 173 -18.19 -4.32 13.17
N LEU A 174 -18.56 -3.69 12.05
CA LEU A 174 -18.12 -2.34 11.66
C LEU A 174 -19.00 -1.23 12.26
N GLY A 175 -19.97 -1.58 13.11
CA GLY A 175 -20.93 -0.64 13.71
C GLY A 175 -22.11 -0.28 12.81
N LEU A 176 -22.31 -1.01 11.70
CA LEU A 176 -23.43 -0.79 10.78
C LEU A 176 -24.59 -1.73 11.10
N GLN A 177 -25.53 -1.25 11.89
CA GLN A 177 -26.78 -1.97 12.19
C GLN A 177 -27.83 -1.74 11.08
N LYS A 178 -28.52 -2.79 10.67
CA LYS A 178 -29.43 -2.80 9.51
C LYS A 178 -30.53 -1.71 9.56
N ASP A 179 -31.14 -1.56 10.73
CA ASP A 179 -32.35 -0.75 10.92
C ASP A 179 -32.10 0.52 11.73
N GLU A 180 -30.86 0.75 12.15
CA GLU A 180 -30.46 1.92 12.91
C GLU A 180 -30.10 3.08 11.99
N TYR A 181 -30.44 4.30 12.40
CA TYR A 181 -30.06 5.48 11.65
C TYR A 181 -28.56 5.71 11.75
N HIS A 182 -27.88 5.84 10.61
CA HIS A 182 -26.44 6.09 10.60
C HIS A 182 -26.14 7.54 10.17
N PRO A 183 -25.40 8.34 10.98
CA PRO A 183 -25.14 9.76 10.70
C PRO A 183 -24.48 10.01 9.33
N HIS A 184 -23.61 9.10 8.89
CA HIS A 184 -22.90 9.23 7.60
C HIS A 184 -23.84 9.06 6.40
N PHE A 185 -24.78 8.12 6.46
CA PHE A 185 -25.69 7.85 5.35
C PHE A 185 -26.95 8.71 5.38
N GLN A 186 -27.17 9.43 6.50
CA GLN A 186 -28.39 10.17 6.82
C GLN A 186 -29.68 9.34 6.64
N ALA A 187 -29.54 8.01 6.71
CA ALA A 187 -30.55 7.02 6.40
C ALA A 187 -30.18 5.70 7.10
N LYS A 188 -31.07 4.71 6.99
CA LYS A 188 -30.78 3.35 7.46
C LYS A 188 -29.79 2.67 6.49
N PRO A 189 -28.75 1.97 6.99
CA PRO A 189 -27.81 1.22 6.13
C PRO A 189 -28.50 0.25 5.18
N SER A 190 -29.65 -0.33 5.55
CA SER A 190 -30.47 -1.16 4.66
C SER A 190 -30.89 -0.44 3.36
N GLN A 191 -31.22 0.85 3.44
CA GLN A 191 -31.58 1.64 2.26
C GLN A 191 -30.35 1.95 1.41
N ALA A 192 -29.18 2.16 2.02
CA ALA A 192 -27.93 2.34 1.29
C ALA A 192 -27.51 1.05 0.55
N MET A 193 -27.73 -0.13 1.17
CA MET A 193 -27.57 -1.43 0.52
C MET A 193 -28.54 -1.65 -0.65
N GLN A 194 -29.80 -1.25 -0.52
CA GLN A 194 -30.76 -1.32 -1.63
C GLN A 194 -30.35 -0.42 -2.81
N LYS A 195 -29.79 0.77 -2.54
CA LYS A 195 -29.22 1.63 -3.59
C LYS A 195 -28.06 0.95 -4.30
N LEU A 196 -27.20 0.21 -3.59
CA LEU A 196 -26.12 -0.59 -4.20
C LEU A 196 -26.67 -1.68 -5.12
N GLU A 197 -27.71 -2.40 -4.69
CA GLU A 197 -28.35 -3.45 -5.50
C GLU A 197 -29.03 -2.88 -6.76
N ALA A 198 -29.68 -1.72 -6.63
CA ALA A 198 -30.35 -1.02 -7.72
C ALA A 198 -29.39 -0.37 -8.74
N ALA A 199 -28.10 -0.28 -8.41
CA ALA A 199 -27.06 0.25 -9.29
C ALA A 199 -26.42 -0.83 -10.21
N LYS A 200 -26.98 -2.05 -10.24
CA LYS A 200 -26.68 -3.07 -11.27
C LYS A 200 -27.07 -2.60 -12.66
#